data_AF-A0A2D6SNJ5-F1
#
_entry.id   AF-A0A2D6SNJ5-F1
#
_cell.length_a   1.000
_cell.length_b   1.000
_cell.length_c   1.000
_cell.angle_alpha   90.00
_cell.angle_beta   90.00
_cell.angle_gamma   90.00
#
_symmetry.space_group_name_H-M   'P 1'
#
loop_
_entity.id
_entity.type
_entity.pdbx_description
1 polymer ?
#
loop_
_entity_poly.entity_id
_entity_poly.type
_entity_poly.pdbx_seq_one_letter_code
_entity_poly.pdbx_strand_id
1 'polypeptide(L)'
;MRVKMKEIVSKSRLAIVLSGLEGFYEPKVREEQYPMDSEIGASTLWNASLLGDIEGKVIVDLGCGTGILGIGALLLGATSVSLVDLDKKALGTAKSNVLKVKSEGYSLGNAEFIEQDIGKVDMKVDIVLENPPFGTKIRHNDLLFLGKALETAPVVYSFHKSENKAFLEQFAAKNNAKITHIWDFKFPLKASFAFHRRQIHRIDVSCFRFERQN
;
A
#
# COMPACT_ATOMS: atom_id res chain seq x y z
N MET A 1 -18.56 12.56 -29.38
CA MET A 1 -17.81 13.42 -28.43
C MET A 1 -16.84 12.53 -27.67
N ARG A 2 -15.52 12.72 -27.78
CA ARG A 2 -14.56 11.98 -26.93
C ARG A 2 -14.63 12.58 -25.53
N VAL A 3 -15.11 11.80 -24.55
CA VAL A 3 -15.03 12.21 -23.15
C VAL A 3 -13.55 12.28 -22.80
N LYS A 4 -13.06 13.47 -22.40
CA LYS A 4 -11.68 13.64 -21.95
C LYS A 4 -11.56 12.98 -20.59
N MET A 5 -10.73 11.94 -20.51
CA MET A 5 -10.45 11.24 -19.25
C MET A 5 -9.73 12.20 -18.29
N LYS A 6 -9.99 12.05 -16.99
CA LYS A 6 -9.26 12.76 -15.94
C LYS A 6 -7.89 12.13 -15.75
N GLU A 7 -6.91 12.97 -15.44
CA GLU A 7 -5.53 12.59 -15.18
C GLU A 7 -5.08 13.09 -13.81
N ILE A 8 -4.12 12.40 -13.21
CA ILE A 8 -3.47 12.82 -11.97
C ILE A 8 -2.24 13.64 -12.33
N VAL A 9 -2.35 14.97 -12.17
CA VAL A 9 -1.28 15.92 -12.53
C VAL A 9 -0.45 16.41 -11.35
N SER A 10 -0.82 16.03 -10.11
CA SER A 10 -0.08 16.42 -8.91
C SER A 10 -0.33 15.45 -7.75
N LYS A 11 0.62 15.40 -6.82
CA LYS A 11 0.49 14.69 -5.53
C LYS A 11 -0.79 15.08 -4.78
N SER A 12 -1.10 16.38 -4.68
CA SER A 12 -2.29 16.85 -3.98
C SER A 12 -3.58 16.38 -4.65
N ARG A 13 -3.59 16.31 -5.99
CA ARG A 13 -4.75 15.74 -6.71
C ARG A 13 -4.90 14.25 -6.41
N LEU A 14 -3.80 13.50 -6.35
CA LEU A 14 -3.84 12.08 -5.96
C LEU A 14 -4.40 11.93 -4.54
N ALA A 15 -3.92 12.71 -3.57
CA ALA A 15 -4.42 12.67 -2.19
C ALA A 15 -5.93 12.93 -2.10
N ILE A 16 -6.44 13.92 -2.87
CA ILE A 16 -7.88 14.22 -2.93
C ILE A 16 -8.67 13.00 -3.43
N VAL A 17 -8.23 12.36 -4.52
CA VAL A 17 -8.92 11.17 -5.06
C VAL A 17 -8.88 10.01 -4.06
N LEU A 18 -7.71 9.76 -3.46
CA LEU A 18 -7.54 8.69 -2.47
C LEU A 18 -8.38 8.94 -1.20
N SER A 19 -8.56 10.20 -0.79
CA SER A 19 -9.40 10.55 0.36
C SER A 19 -10.90 10.23 0.14
N GLY A 20 -11.31 10.13 -1.13
CA GLY A 20 -12.66 9.74 -1.51
C GLY A 20 -12.92 8.24 -1.49
N LEU A 21 -11.91 7.39 -1.30
CA LEU A 21 -12.09 5.94 -1.28
C LEU A 21 -12.79 5.49 0.01
N GLU A 22 -13.62 4.46 -0.10
CA GLU A 22 -14.25 3.83 1.04
C GLU A 22 -13.22 3.06 1.87
N GLY A 23 -13.26 3.26 3.18
CA GLY A 23 -12.46 2.51 4.16
C GLY A 23 -13.15 1.24 4.64
N PHE A 24 -12.59 0.60 5.65
CA PHE A 24 -13.20 -0.58 6.28
C PHE A 24 -14.53 -0.23 6.95
N TYR A 25 -15.57 -1.03 6.69
CA TYR A 25 -16.88 -0.90 7.34
C TYR A 25 -16.83 -1.32 8.82
N GLU A 26 -16.11 -2.42 9.12
CA GLU A 26 -15.90 -2.97 10.46
C GLU A 26 -14.41 -3.32 10.64
N PRO A 27 -13.55 -2.35 10.99
CA PRO A 27 -12.11 -2.59 11.10
C PRO A 27 -11.80 -3.58 12.23
N LYS A 28 -11.12 -4.67 11.90
CA LYS A 28 -10.70 -5.68 12.87
C LYS A 28 -9.41 -5.27 13.55
N VAL A 29 -9.51 -4.82 14.80
CA VAL A 29 -8.38 -4.36 15.61
C VAL A 29 -7.27 -5.42 15.77
N ARG A 30 -7.63 -6.72 15.86
CA ARG A 30 -6.66 -7.81 16.01
C ARG A 30 -5.82 -8.05 14.75
N GLU A 31 -6.35 -7.67 13.59
CA GLU A 31 -5.70 -7.77 12.28
C GLU A 31 -5.02 -6.44 11.90
N GLU A 32 -4.99 -5.46 12.82
CA GLU A 32 -4.39 -4.13 12.62
C GLU A 32 -4.91 -3.41 11.35
N GLN A 33 -6.20 -3.60 11.02
CA GLN A 33 -6.88 -2.97 9.88
C GLN A 33 -7.11 -1.47 10.13
N TYR A 34 -6.04 -0.68 10.03
CA TYR A 34 -6.09 0.77 10.06
C TYR A 34 -6.13 1.32 8.64
N PRO A 35 -7.12 2.15 8.27
CA PRO A 35 -7.13 2.76 6.95
C PRO A 35 -5.91 3.67 6.80
N MET A 36 -5.14 3.44 5.74
CA MET A 36 -4.00 4.30 5.41
C MET A 36 -4.48 5.73 5.15
N ASP A 37 -3.72 6.70 5.63
CA ASP A 37 -4.01 8.11 5.37
C ASP A 37 -3.71 8.47 3.90
N SER A 38 -4.64 9.18 3.27
CA SER A 38 -4.58 9.49 1.83
C SER A 38 -3.40 10.39 1.46
N GLU A 39 -2.96 11.29 2.35
CA GLU A 39 -1.78 12.14 2.10
C GLU A 39 -0.50 11.31 2.16
N ILE A 40 -0.43 10.37 3.10
CA ILE A 40 0.71 9.44 3.21
C ILE A 40 0.78 8.52 1.99
N GLY A 41 -0.36 7.94 1.59
CA GLY A 41 -0.47 7.11 0.40
C GLY A 41 -0.05 7.87 -0.86
N ALA A 42 -0.61 9.07 -1.05
CA ALA A 42 -0.27 9.91 -2.19
C ALA A 42 1.20 10.33 -2.19
N SER A 43 1.78 10.69 -1.05
CA SER A 43 3.20 11.08 -0.97
C SER A 43 4.12 9.93 -1.33
N THR A 44 3.82 8.73 -0.84
CA THR A 44 4.62 7.52 -1.11
C THR A 44 4.57 7.16 -2.59
N LEU A 45 3.36 7.06 -3.15
CA LEU A 45 3.14 6.72 -4.56
C LEU A 45 3.70 7.76 -5.52
N TRP A 46 3.60 9.05 -5.16
CA TRP A 46 4.18 10.12 -5.95
C TRP A 46 5.71 10.03 -5.99
N ASN A 47 6.35 9.76 -4.84
CA ASN A 47 7.79 9.54 -4.80
C ASN A 47 8.21 8.30 -5.60
N ALA A 48 7.45 7.20 -5.51
CA ALA A 48 7.68 6.01 -6.32
C ALA A 48 7.58 6.30 -7.83
N SER A 49 6.56 7.08 -8.24
CA SER A 49 6.40 7.51 -9.63
C SER A 49 7.58 8.38 -10.11
N LEU A 50 8.07 9.31 -9.28
CA LEU A 50 9.27 10.12 -9.60
C LEU A 50 10.54 9.29 -9.76
N LEU A 51 10.60 8.11 -9.12
CA LEU A 51 11.70 7.15 -9.28
C LEU A 51 11.52 6.20 -10.47
N GLY A 52 10.41 6.29 -11.21
CA GLY A 52 10.09 5.39 -12.33
C GLY A 52 9.56 4.03 -11.90
N ASP A 53 9.13 3.88 -10.65
CA ASP A 53 8.67 2.63 -10.04
C ASP A 53 7.14 2.45 -10.12
N ILE A 54 6.41 3.19 -10.98
CA ILE A 54 4.94 3.07 -11.08
C ILE A 54 4.46 2.98 -12.54
N GLU A 55 4.71 4.01 -13.35
CA GLU A 55 4.17 4.07 -14.71
C GLU A 55 4.67 2.90 -15.55
N GLY A 56 3.75 2.19 -16.20
CA GLY A 56 4.06 1.03 -17.04
C GLY A 56 4.50 -0.22 -16.28
N LYS A 57 4.42 -0.24 -14.94
CA LYS A 57 4.84 -1.38 -14.11
C LYS A 57 3.71 -2.36 -13.85
N VAL A 58 4.10 -3.63 -13.67
CA VAL A 58 3.28 -4.68 -13.08
C VAL A 58 3.56 -4.70 -11.58
N ILE A 59 2.52 -4.47 -10.77
CA ILE A 59 2.64 -4.23 -9.33
C ILE A 59 1.77 -5.22 -8.56
N VAL A 60 2.20 -5.59 -7.36
CA VAL A 60 1.34 -6.26 -6.37
C VAL A 60 1.20 -5.38 -5.12
N ASP A 61 -0.01 -5.31 -4.59
CA ASP A 61 -0.33 -4.67 -3.30
C ASP A 61 -0.63 -5.79 -2.28
N LEU A 62 0.32 -6.07 -1.38
CA LEU A 62 0.21 -7.16 -0.40
C LEU A 62 -0.46 -6.66 0.89
N GLY A 63 -1.55 -7.32 1.28
CA GLY A 63 -2.40 -6.85 2.38
C GLY A 63 -3.09 -5.55 1.98
N CYS A 64 -3.64 -5.51 0.77
CA CYS A 64 -4.11 -4.27 0.16
C CYS A 64 -5.26 -3.60 0.93
N GLY A 65 -5.97 -4.34 1.79
CA GLY A 65 -7.16 -3.87 2.49
C GLY A 65 -8.21 -3.36 1.49
N THR A 66 -8.59 -2.10 1.62
CA THR A 66 -9.53 -1.44 0.71
C THR A 66 -8.88 -0.84 -0.55
N GLY A 67 -7.61 -1.14 -0.79
CA GLY A 67 -6.91 -0.95 -2.07
C GLY A 67 -6.28 0.42 -2.29
N ILE A 68 -6.06 1.22 -1.25
CA ILE A 68 -5.59 2.61 -1.38
C ILE A 68 -4.24 2.73 -2.13
N LEU A 69 -3.26 1.86 -1.85
CA LEU A 69 -1.96 1.86 -2.52
C LEU A 69 -2.09 1.38 -3.97
N GLY A 70 -2.71 0.22 -4.19
CA GLY A 70 -2.90 -0.35 -5.52
C GLY A 70 -3.73 0.53 -6.45
N ILE A 71 -4.81 1.13 -5.95
CA ILE A 71 -5.64 2.07 -6.74
C ILE A 71 -4.86 3.33 -7.06
N GLY A 72 -4.08 3.84 -6.10
CA GLY A 72 -3.23 5.00 -6.34
C GLY A 72 -2.14 4.72 -7.37
N ALA A 73 -1.57 3.51 -7.39
CA ALA A 73 -0.61 3.09 -8.42
C ALA A 73 -1.27 3.01 -9.82
N LEU A 74 -2.50 2.46 -9.91
CA LEU A 74 -3.28 2.46 -11.16
C LEU A 74 -3.57 3.87 -11.67
N LEU A 75 -3.91 4.79 -10.76
CA LEU A 75 -4.17 6.20 -11.04
C LEU A 75 -2.92 6.95 -11.57
N LEU A 76 -1.74 6.45 -11.24
CA LEU A 76 -0.44 6.97 -11.69
C LEU A 76 0.12 6.21 -12.91
N GLY A 77 -0.67 5.33 -13.53
CA GLY A 77 -0.31 4.70 -14.80
C GLY A 77 0.35 3.33 -14.69
N ALA A 78 0.24 2.62 -13.55
CA ALA A 78 0.61 1.22 -13.50
C ALA A 78 -0.18 0.40 -14.55
N THR A 79 0.49 -0.51 -15.24
CA THR A 79 -0.12 -1.36 -16.27
C THR A 79 -1.12 -2.31 -15.66
N SER A 80 -0.75 -2.94 -14.55
CA SER A 80 -1.62 -3.81 -13.79
C SER A 80 -1.24 -3.83 -12.32
N VAL A 81 -2.25 -3.99 -11.47
CA VAL A 81 -2.08 -4.20 -10.03
C VAL A 81 -2.85 -5.45 -9.61
N SER A 82 -2.17 -6.40 -8.97
CA SER A 82 -2.80 -7.49 -8.24
C SER A 82 -2.96 -7.09 -6.77
N LEU A 83 -4.21 -6.94 -6.33
CA LEU A 83 -4.59 -6.58 -4.97
C LEU A 83 -4.83 -7.86 -4.17
N VAL A 84 -3.92 -8.18 -3.25
CA VAL A 84 -3.92 -9.42 -2.48
C VAL A 84 -4.29 -9.13 -1.03
N ASP A 85 -5.34 -9.80 -0.54
CA ASP A 85 -5.72 -9.74 0.88
C ASP A 85 -6.41 -11.05 1.30
N LEU A 86 -6.36 -11.38 2.59
CA LEU A 86 -7.08 -12.53 3.14
C LEU A 86 -8.54 -12.18 3.46
N ASP A 87 -8.85 -10.89 3.69
CA ASP A 87 -10.19 -10.43 4.01
C ASP A 87 -11.02 -10.16 2.74
N LYS A 88 -11.87 -11.13 2.40
CA LYS A 88 -12.82 -11.03 1.30
C LYS A 88 -13.71 -9.78 1.34
N LYS A 89 -14.08 -9.29 2.53
CA LYS A 89 -14.90 -8.06 2.64
C LYS A 89 -14.08 -6.84 2.23
N ALA A 90 -12.80 -6.77 2.65
CA ALA A 90 -11.89 -5.70 2.26
C ALA A 90 -11.66 -5.67 0.75
N LEU A 91 -11.44 -6.83 0.12
CA LEU A 91 -11.36 -6.96 -1.34
C LEU A 91 -12.64 -6.52 -2.04
N GLY A 92 -13.82 -6.81 -1.46
CA GLY A 92 -15.10 -6.30 -1.94
C GLY A 92 -15.14 -4.78 -1.97
N THR A 93 -14.69 -4.12 -0.91
CA THR A 93 -14.57 -2.66 -0.85
C THR A 93 -13.53 -2.13 -1.85
N ALA A 94 -12.37 -2.79 -1.98
CA ALA A 94 -11.35 -2.41 -2.96
C ALA A 94 -11.89 -2.46 -4.39
N LYS A 95 -12.70 -3.48 -4.72
CA LYS A 95 -13.37 -3.58 -6.01
C LYS A 95 -14.37 -2.45 -6.25
N SER A 96 -15.19 -2.12 -5.25
CA SER A 96 -16.11 -0.97 -5.31
C SER A 96 -15.36 0.34 -5.51
N ASN A 97 -14.22 0.52 -4.82
CA ASN A 97 -13.36 1.69 -4.96
C ASN A 97 -12.79 1.84 -6.38
N VAL A 98 -12.32 0.75 -7.00
CA VAL A 98 -11.88 0.77 -8.42
C VAL A 98 -13.02 1.18 -9.35
N LEU A 99 -14.22 0.62 -9.16
CA LEU A 99 -15.39 0.97 -9.98
C LEU A 99 -15.79 2.43 -9.81
N LYS A 100 -15.76 2.95 -8.57
CA LYS A 100 -16.00 4.35 -8.27
C LYS A 100 -15.04 5.26 -9.02
N VAL A 101 -13.73 5.02 -8.91
CA VAL A 101 -12.70 5.81 -9.59
C VAL A 101 -12.89 5.79 -11.12
N LYS A 102 -13.22 4.64 -11.71
CA LYS A 102 -13.56 4.54 -13.14
C LYS A 102 -14.79 5.38 -13.48
N SER A 103 -15.85 5.32 -12.65
CA SER A 103 -17.08 6.10 -12.86
C SER A 103 -16.87 7.61 -12.73
N GLU A 104 -15.85 8.05 -11.98
CA GLU A 104 -15.44 9.45 -11.87
C GLU A 104 -14.68 9.95 -13.11
N GLY A 105 -14.40 9.09 -14.08
CA GLY A 105 -13.78 9.42 -15.37
C GLY A 105 -12.27 9.25 -15.42
N TYR A 106 -11.68 8.47 -14.52
CA TYR A 106 -10.25 8.13 -14.58
C TYR A 106 -10.02 6.85 -15.39
N SER A 107 -8.94 6.84 -16.17
CA SER A 107 -8.48 5.64 -16.88
C SER A 107 -7.54 4.88 -15.97
N LEU A 108 -7.80 3.59 -15.77
CA LEU A 108 -6.98 2.72 -14.92
C LEU A 108 -6.48 1.54 -15.75
N GLY A 109 -5.29 1.04 -15.41
CA GLY A 109 -4.80 -0.26 -15.87
C GLY A 109 -5.65 -1.43 -15.34
N ASN A 110 -5.11 -2.65 -15.48
CA ASN A 110 -5.81 -3.85 -15.03
C ASN A 110 -5.75 -3.97 -13.49
N ALA A 111 -6.90 -4.24 -12.86
CA ALA A 111 -7.00 -4.50 -11.43
C ALA A 111 -7.45 -5.94 -11.21
N GLU A 112 -6.62 -6.75 -10.59
CA GLU A 112 -6.94 -8.12 -10.19
C GLU A 112 -7.12 -8.19 -8.67
N PHE A 113 -8.08 -8.97 -8.18
CA PHE A 113 -8.37 -9.11 -6.76
C PHE A 113 -8.20 -10.57 -6.35
N ILE A 114 -7.30 -10.84 -5.43
CA ILE A 114 -6.88 -12.20 -5.07
C ILE A 114 -7.08 -12.42 -3.57
N GLU A 115 -8.02 -13.31 -3.23
CA GLU A 115 -8.25 -13.75 -1.85
C GLU A 115 -7.23 -14.82 -1.48
N GLN A 116 -6.11 -14.42 -0.86
CA GLN A 116 -5.00 -15.33 -0.60
C GLN A 116 -4.19 -14.92 0.63
N ASP A 117 -3.69 -15.94 1.35
CA ASP A 117 -2.70 -15.77 2.41
C ASP A 117 -1.35 -15.34 1.81
N ILE A 118 -0.71 -14.32 2.39
CA ILE A 118 0.55 -13.77 1.89
C ILE A 118 1.65 -14.83 1.81
N GLY A 119 1.71 -15.76 2.75
CA GLY A 119 2.69 -16.86 2.72
C GLY A 119 2.57 -17.77 1.50
N LYS A 120 1.42 -17.77 0.83
CA LYS A 120 1.13 -18.57 -0.37
C LYS A 120 1.29 -17.80 -1.68
N VAL A 121 1.60 -16.51 -1.63
CA VAL A 121 1.82 -15.72 -2.85
C VAL A 121 3.02 -16.28 -3.60
N ASP A 122 2.81 -16.61 -4.87
CA ASP A 122 3.81 -17.14 -5.79
C ASP A 122 3.65 -16.44 -7.14
N MET A 123 4.25 -15.25 -7.23
CA MET A 123 4.26 -14.43 -8.45
C MET A 123 5.58 -13.67 -8.56
N LYS A 124 5.89 -13.21 -9.78
CA LYS A 124 7.00 -12.30 -10.07
C LYS A 124 6.47 -11.06 -10.75
N VAL A 125 6.73 -9.90 -10.16
CA VAL A 125 6.27 -8.59 -10.64
C VAL A 125 7.42 -7.58 -10.53
N ASP A 126 7.22 -6.38 -11.06
CA ASP A 126 8.26 -5.34 -11.02
C ASP A 126 8.39 -4.72 -9.63
N ILE A 127 7.26 -4.45 -8.97
CA ILE A 127 7.19 -3.69 -7.72
C ILE A 127 6.21 -4.36 -6.75
N VAL A 128 6.56 -4.39 -5.46
CA VAL A 128 5.61 -4.65 -4.37
C VAL A 128 5.36 -3.35 -3.61
N LEU A 129 4.08 -3.09 -3.32
CA LEU A 129 3.63 -2.11 -2.35
C LEU A 129 2.99 -2.85 -1.18
N GLU A 130 3.27 -2.45 0.06
CA GLU A 130 2.60 -3.03 1.21
C GLU A 130 2.58 -2.07 2.40
N ASN A 131 1.50 -2.08 3.16
CA ASN A 131 1.41 -1.47 4.49
C ASN A 131 1.06 -2.58 5.49
N PRO A 132 2.04 -3.42 5.86
CA PRO A 132 1.78 -4.60 6.67
C PRO A 132 1.34 -4.22 8.09
N PRO A 133 0.67 -5.14 8.81
CA PRO A 133 0.40 -4.95 10.23
C PRO A 133 1.72 -4.78 10.99
N PHE A 134 1.83 -3.79 11.88
CA PHE A 134 3.08 -3.39 12.54
C PHE A 134 3.55 -4.36 13.65
N GLY A 135 3.04 -5.58 13.67
CA GLY A 135 3.44 -6.64 14.60
C GLY A 135 3.11 -6.35 16.06
N THR A 136 2.18 -5.42 16.34
CA THR A 136 1.80 -5.06 17.71
C THR A 136 0.87 -6.08 18.35
N LYS A 137 0.16 -6.87 17.53
CA LYS A 137 -0.72 -7.97 17.97
C LYS A 137 -0.15 -9.35 17.70
N ILE A 138 0.52 -9.53 16.56
CA ILE A 138 1.14 -10.79 16.15
C ILE A 138 2.61 -10.53 15.85
N ARG A 139 3.51 -11.07 16.67
CA ARG A 139 4.96 -10.91 16.46
C ARG A 139 5.37 -11.50 15.11
N HIS A 140 6.28 -10.80 14.42
CA HIS A 140 6.91 -11.21 13.15
C HIS A 140 6.02 -11.25 11.90
N ASN A 141 4.76 -10.80 11.99
CA ASN A 141 3.90 -10.77 10.81
C ASN A 141 4.39 -9.77 9.75
N ASP A 142 4.93 -8.63 10.20
CA ASP A 142 5.58 -7.63 9.35
C ASP A 142 6.77 -8.19 8.57
N LEU A 143 7.51 -9.15 9.14
CA LEU A 143 8.64 -9.79 8.48
C LEU A 143 8.24 -10.90 7.51
N LEU A 144 7.12 -11.57 7.76
CA LEU A 144 6.56 -12.52 6.80
C LEU A 144 6.16 -11.79 5.51
N PHE A 145 5.51 -10.63 5.66
CA PHE A 145 5.19 -9.73 4.55
C PHE A 145 6.43 -9.27 3.81
N LEU A 146 7.39 -8.65 4.52
CA LEU A 146 8.61 -8.13 3.89
C LEU A 146 9.43 -9.23 3.22
N GLY A 147 9.57 -10.40 3.85
CA GLY A 147 10.25 -11.55 3.24
C GLY A 147 9.59 -11.98 1.94
N LYS A 148 8.25 -12.12 1.95
CA LYS A 148 7.49 -12.46 0.74
C LYS A 148 7.59 -11.37 -0.34
N ALA A 149 7.54 -10.10 0.04
CA ALA A 149 7.71 -8.98 -0.87
C ALA A 149 9.07 -9.01 -1.56
N LEU A 150 10.14 -9.23 -0.79
CA LEU A 150 11.51 -9.34 -1.30
C LEU A 150 11.72 -10.57 -2.18
N GLU A 151 10.94 -11.66 -2.02
CA GLU A 151 10.91 -12.78 -2.96
C GLU A 151 10.19 -12.40 -4.27
N THR A 152 9.10 -11.64 -4.15
CA THR A 152 8.12 -11.37 -5.23
C THR A 152 8.61 -10.33 -6.24
N ALA A 153 9.30 -9.27 -5.78
CA ALA A 153 9.76 -8.18 -6.63
C ALA A 153 11.21 -7.75 -6.34
N PRO A 154 11.92 -7.19 -7.34
CA PRO A 154 13.23 -6.56 -7.13
C PRO A 154 13.14 -5.25 -6.35
N VAL A 155 12.01 -4.54 -6.40
CA VAL A 155 11.79 -3.29 -5.66
C VAL A 155 10.55 -3.42 -4.78
N VAL A 156 10.67 -3.01 -3.52
CA VAL A 156 9.61 -3.10 -2.51
C VAL A 156 9.46 -1.77 -1.79
N TYR A 157 8.23 -1.28 -1.66
CA TYR A 157 7.86 -0.18 -0.78
C TYR A 157 7.06 -0.75 0.39
N SER A 158 7.63 -0.72 1.59
CA SER A 158 6.98 -1.28 2.79
C SER A 158 7.00 -0.30 3.95
N PHE A 159 5.88 -0.23 4.68
CA PHE A 159 5.73 0.62 5.86
C PHE A 159 6.12 -0.14 7.13
N HIS A 160 6.99 0.46 7.93
CA HIS A 160 7.38 -0.06 9.23
C HIS A 160 7.57 1.07 10.24
N LYS A 161 7.54 0.75 11.54
CA LYS A 161 7.92 1.71 12.58
C LYS A 161 9.32 2.25 12.32
N SER A 162 9.49 3.57 12.42
CA SER A 162 10.77 4.24 12.08
C SER A 162 11.93 3.73 12.94
N GLU A 163 11.68 3.36 14.19
CA GLU A 163 12.67 2.80 15.13
C GLU A 163 13.25 1.45 14.67
N ASN A 164 12.56 0.72 13.77
CA ASN A 164 13.00 -0.60 13.30
C ASN A 164 14.07 -0.54 12.20
N LYS A 165 14.50 0.65 11.76
CA LYS A 165 15.45 0.82 10.64
C LYS A 165 16.65 -0.12 10.70
N ALA A 166 17.40 -0.14 11.81
CA ALA A 166 18.63 -0.93 11.92
C ALA A 166 18.38 -2.45 11.81
N PHE A 167 17.19 -2.90 12.22
CA PHE A 167 16.78 -4.30 12.09
C PHE A 167 16.37 -4.62 10.64
N LEU A 168 15.64 -3.71 9.99
CA LEU A 168 15.24 -3.86 8.59
C LEU A 168 16.44 -3.85 7.64
N GLU A 169 17.48 -3.06 7.93
CA GLU A 169 18.74 -3.09 7.17
C GLU A 169 19.40 -4.47 7.23
N GLN A 170 19.46 -5.08 8.42
CA GLN A 170 19.98 -6.43 8.59
C GLN A 170 19.11 -7.49 7.90
N PHE A 171 17.78 -7.35 7.98
CA PHE A 171 16.86 -8.26 7.31
C PHE A 171 16.99 -8.18 5.78
N ALA A 172 17.05 -6.97 5.22
CA ALA A 172 17.24 -6.75 3.80
C ALA A 172 18.58 -7.35 3.32
N ALA A 173 19.67 -7.10 4.05
CA ALA A 173 20.99 -7.64 3.69
C ALA A 173 21.01 -9.17 3.65
N LYS A 174 20.35 -9.84 4.60
CA LYS A 174 20.19 -11.31 4.60
C LYS A 174 19.39 -11.84 3.42
N ASN A 175 18.56 -11.01 2.81
CA ASN A 175 17.74 -11.33 1.64
C ASN A 175 18.32 -10.74 0.33
N ASN A 176 19.63 -10.42 0.30
CA ASN A 176 20.30 -9.80 -0.84
C ASN A 176 19.60 -8.52 -1.33
N ALA A 177 19.16 -7.67 -0.41
CA ALA A 177 18.54 -6.39 -0.69
C ALA A 177 19.13 -5.29 0.19
N LYS A 178 18.92 -4.04 -0.22
CA LYS A 178 19.31 -2.86 0.57
C LYS A 178 18.18 -1.85 0.63
N ILE A 179 18.15 -1.05 1.69
CA ILE A 179 17.31 0.14 1.77
C ILE A 179 17.98 1.24 0.94
N THR A 180 17.23 1.86 0.05
CA THR A 180 17.71 2.93 -0.83
C THR A 180 17.11 4.29 -0.49
N HIS A 181 15.85 4.30 -0.04
CA HIS A 181 15.13 5.51 0.32
C HIS A 181 14.27 5.25 1.56
N ILE A 182 14.05 6.31 2.34
CA ILE A 182 13.21 6.32 3.53
C ILE A 182 12.39 7.60 3.51
N TRP A 183 11.09 7.49 3.73
CA TRP A 183 10.20 8.63 3.91
C TRP A 183 9.49 8.50 5.25
N ASP A 184 9.70 9.47 6.14
CA ASP A 184 9.18 9.45 7.50
C ASP A 184 7.81 10.12 7.58
N PHE A 185 6.90 9.51 8.35
CA PHE A 185 5.53 9.97 8.51
C PHE A 185 5.07 9.86 9.96
N LYS A 186 4.12 10.75 10.32
CA LYS A 186 3.39 10.69 11.58
C LYS A 186 2.01 10.07 11.35
N PHE A 187 1.93 8.74 11.41
CA PHE A 187 0.71 8.00 11.11
C PHE A 187 -0.38 8.25 12.16
N PRO A 188 -1.59 8.68 11.76
CA PRO A 188 -2.70 8.84 12.69
C PRO A 188 -3.35 7.48 12.98
N LEU A 189 -3.23 7.01 14.23
CA LEU A 189 -4.04 5.90 14.71
C LEU A 189 -5.42 6.44 15.10
N LYS A 190 -6.39 6.29 14.19
CA LYS A 190 -7.79 6.59 14.50
C LYS A 190 -8.30 5.57 15.51
N ALA A 191 -8.90 6.04 16.60
CA ALA A 191 -9.51 5.17 17.60
C ALA A 191 -10.64 4.35 16.94
N SER A 192 -10.56 3.02 17.04
CA SER A 192 -11.45 2.07 16.35
C SER A 192 -12.85 1.93 16.98
N PHE A 193 -13.27 2.85 17.86
CA PHE A 193 -14.53 2.74 18.60
C PHE A 193 -15.45 3.94 18.38
N ALA A 194 -16.69 3.66 17.97
CA ALA A 194 -17.71 4.62 17.56
C ALA A 194 -18.21 5.58 18.67
N PHE A 195 -17.82 5.41 19.93
CA PHE A 195 -18.48 6.07 21.07
C PHE A 195 -17.62 7.03 21.89
N HIS A 196 -16.40 7.38 21.44
CA HIS A 196 -15.61 8.42 22.11
C HIS A 196 -14.86 9.31 21.11
N ARG A 197 -15.17 10.62 21.13
CA ARG A 197 -14.25 11.69 20.67
C ARG A 197 -13.00 11.61 21.55
N ARG A 198 -11.95 10.89 21.12
CA ARG A 198 -10.65 10.87 21.80
C ARG A 198 -9.51 11.12 20.83
N GLN A 199 -8.44 11.68 21.40
CA GLN A 199 -7.20 12.14 20.77
C GLN A 199 -6.70 11.20 19.66
N ILE A 200 -6.40 11.77 18.48
CA ILE A 200 -5.65 11.05 17.45
C ILE A 200 -4.24 10.83 17.98
N HIS A 201 -3.92 9.59 18.31
CA HIS A 201 -2.55 9.20 18.64
C HIS A 201 -1.75 9.08 17.34
N ARG A 202 -0.54 9.63 17.33
CA ARG A 202 0.36 9.54 16.18
C ARG A 202 1.55 8.66 16.50
N ILE A 203 1.91 7.79 15.58
CA ILE A 203 3.11 6.94 15.67
C ILE A 203 4.11 7.30 14.57
N ASP A 204 5.38 7.08 14.85
CA ASP A 204 6.47 7.23 13.90
C ASP A 204 6.59 5.99 13.02
N VAL A 205 6.25 6.16 11.75
CA VAL A 205 6.28 5.12 10.73
C VAL A 205 6.96 5.69 9.50
N SER A 206 7.82 4.89 8.89
CA SER A 206 8.49 5.25 7.64
C SER A 206 8.09 4.28 6.54
N CYS A 207 7.98 4.78 5.31
CA CYS A 207 8.01 3.94 4.13
C CYS A 207 9.47 3.74 3.73
N PHE A 208 9.87 2.47 3.58
CA PHE A 208 11.20 2.08 3.16
C PHE A 208 11.13 1.55 1.72
N ARG A 209 12.02 2.04 0.85
CA ARG A 209 12.24 1.46 -0.48
C ARG A 209 13.41 0.49 -0.40
N PHE A 210 13.11 -0.79 -0.55
CA PHE A 210 14.10 -1.84 -0.67
C PHE A 210 14.37 -2.14 -2.14
N GLU A 211 15.61 -2.46 -2.46
CA GLU A 211 16.04 -2.85 -3.80
C GLU A 211 16.96 -4.06 -3.71
N ARG A 212 16.64 -5.12 -4.45
CA ARG A 212 17.44 -6.34 -4.53
C ARG A 212 18.78 -6.04 -5.20
N GLN A 213 19.85 -6.58 -4.64
CA GLN A 213 21.19 -6.47 -5.17
C GLN A 213 21.39 -7.62 -6.17
N ASN A 214 21.82 -7.27 -7.38
CA ASN A 214 22.25 -8.23 -8.40
C ASN A 214 23.58 -8.88 -8.02
#